data_AF-A0AB35YLJ9-F1
#
_entry.id   AF-A0AB35YLJ9-F1
#
_cell.length_a   1.000
_cell.length_b   1.000
_cell.length_c   1.000
_cell.angle_alpha   90.00
_cell.angle_beta   90.00
_cell.angle_gamma   90.00
#
_symmetry.space_group_name_H-M   'P 1'
#
loop_
_entity.id
_entity.type
_entity.pdbx_description
1 polymer ?
#
loop_
_entity_poly.entity_id
_entity_poly.type
_entity_poly.pdbx_seq_one_letter_code
_entity_poly.pdbx_strand_id
1 'polypeptide(L)'
;MTVNRQDIIEHLAEKYSICWYKFDEGAGSIIRDCKNSYVGTISGATWVVNEGLYFDGVNDSVLLNTRLTPIGAMSIYMRLKAFKPSSWGEIIGGTQATSSTNGIQFCLSSTGLFVDFYHNAWNACFPRVTVPYTTFNICDGNFHDVLFTWDGKVGNNNVKLYIDDYSKPKAVSNGKLARQWTGMNARLGQWNSGGNANPFKGNIANLIVFDMDISNMINDKNFIYQNKSFVLHENKHKKFLPNPNYLVERNLVPTMTSNTEPEGLAFSKSVYSNTQAYFVFVDDAREGHSAKSGTYAENEYIGYQFSIPRKITKVTIRTRNNSYASSDSPMIFRVQASDDMTNWTTLAEFASINNWGIFETKTFSFKNDQRYLAYRIYNVRTVNRNYFVLTKLEFIGMDEEISSPVWEEFTDDLGLISTQGEDNLSKALSNTLLDFNLSVASKISNVHYYDYYDINLKTYKDIRTARFDTKEVK
;
A
#
# COMPACT_ATOMS: atom_id res chain seq x y z
N MET A 1 -23.51 1.70 -16.71
CA MET A 1 -22.04 1.74 -16.55
C MET A 1 -21.56 0.33 -16.23
N THR A 2 -20.50 -0.16 -16.88
CA THR A 2 -19.92 -1.47 -16.55
C THR A 2 -19.01 -1.26 -15.36
N VAL A 3 -19.44 -1.66 -14.16
CA VAL A 3 -18.59 -1.67 -12.96
C VAL A 3 -17.31 -2.44 -13.29
N ASN A 4 -16.15 -1.85 -13.01
CA ASN A 4 -14.89 -2.54 -13.21
C ASN A 4 -14.85 -3.77 -12.30
N ARG A 5 -14.66 -4.96 -12.88
CA ARG A 5 -14.68 -6.23 -12.13
C ARG A 5 -13.56 -6.31 -11.09
N GLN A 6 -12.47 -5.55 -11.28
CA GLN A 6 -11.40 -5.43 -10.30
C GLN A 6 -11.86 -4.74 -9.01
N ASP A 7 -12.64 -3.66 -9.14
CA ASP A 7 -13.26 -3.00 -7.99
C ASP A 7 -14.21 -3.97 -7.28
N ILE A 8 -14.79 -4.92 -8.05
CA ILE A 8 -15.72 -5.89 -7.49
C ILE A 8 -15.05 -6.84 -6.50
N ILE A 9 -14.00 -7.50 -6.97
CA ILE A 9 -13.27 -8.49 -6.19
C ILE A 9 -12.61 -7.86 -4.96
N GLU A 10 -12.10 -6.63 -5.07
CA GLU A 10 -11.46 -5.93 -3.95
C GLU A 10 -12.47 -5.56 -2.85
N HIS A 11 -13.67 -5.09 -3.22
CA HIS A 11 -14.71 -4.86 -2.23
C HIS A 11 -15.21 -6.14 -1.55
N LEU A 12 -15.35 -7.22 -2.32
CA LEU A 12 -15.63 -8.53 -1.72
C LEU A 12 -14.50 -8.91 -0.76
N ALA A 13 -13.24 -8.67 -1.12
CA ALA A 13 -12.09 -8.93 -0.26
C ALA A 13 -12.15 -8.11 1.04
N GLU A 14 -12.50 -6.82 0.95
CA GLU A 14 -12.67 -5.96 2.12
C GLU A 14 -13.70 -6.51 3.11
N LYS A 15 -14.77 -7.13 2.63
CA LYS A 15 -15.87 -7.56 3.48
C LYS A 15 -15.77 -9.02 3.92
N TYR A 16 -15.25 -9.88 3.06
CA TYR A 16 -15.41 -11.33 3.19
C TYR A 16 -14.11 -12.14 3.07
N SER A 17 -12.97 -11.53 2.70
CA SER A 17 -11.72 -12.31 2.63
C SER A 17 -11.23 -12.71 4.02
N ILE A 18 -10.67 -13.91 4.09
CA ILE A 18 -9.92 -14.38 5.27
C ILE A 18 -8.48 -13.89 5.23
N CYS A 19 -7.94 -13.66 4.03
CA CYS A 19 -6.63 -13.08 3.82
C CYS A 19 -6.59 -12.40 2.44
N TRP A 20 -5.85 -11.31 2.36
CA TRP A 20 -5.61 -10.47 1.20
C TRP A 20 -4.17 -9.91 1.25
N TYR A 21 -3.30 -10.44 0.37
CA TYR A 21 -1.96 -9.95 0.12
C TYR A 21 -1.97 -9.08 -1.14
N LYS A 22 -1.75 -7.77 -0.97
CA LYS A 22 -1.78 -6.80 -2.08
C LYS A 22 -0.51 -6.83 -2.93
N PHE A 23 0.64 -7.16 -2.31
CA PHE A 23 1.97 -7.06 -2.91
C PHE A 23 2.34 -5.60 -3.25
N ASP A 24 2.03 -4.68 -2.33
CA ASP A 24 2.25 -3.23 -2.47
C ASP A 24 3.41 -2.71 -1.61
N GLU A 25 4.16 -3.58 -0.92
CA GLU A 25 5.27 -3.21 -0.05
C GLU A 25 6.47 -2.62 -0.82
N GLY A 26 6.65 -3.03 -2.08
CA GLY A 26 7.65 -2.48 -3.01
C GLY A 26 9.12 -2.78 -2.69
N ALA A 27 9.44 -3.26 -1.49
CA ALA A 27 10.79 -3.65 -1.07
C ALA A 27 10.77 -4.59 0.14
N GLY A 28 11.94 -5.17 0.45
CA GLY A 28 12.14 -6.03 1.62
C GLY A 28 11.82 -7.50 1.38
N SER A 29 11.91 -8.30 2.44
CA SER A 29 11.81 -9.77 2.38
C SER A 29 10.51 -10.34 2.97
N ILE A 30 9.50 -9.49 3.17
CA ILE A 30 8.24 -9.87 3.82
C ILE A 30 7.06 -9.34 3.02
N ILE A 31 6.11 -10.21 2.67
CA ILE A 31 4.76 -9.82 2.25
C ILE A 31 3.79 -9.89 3.43
N ARG A 32 2.80 -9.01 3.47
CA ARG A 32 1.84 -8.87 4.56
C ARG A 32 0.41 -8.93 4.05
N ASP A 33 -0.40 -9.59 4.84
CA ASP A 33 -1.84 -9.56 4.72
C ASP A 33 -2.42 -8.23 5.25
N CYS A 34 -3.49 -7.71 4.64
CA CYS A 34 -4.11 -6.45 5.07
C CYS A 34 -5.32 -6.63 6.03
N LYS A 35 -5.67 -7.86 6.40
CA LYS A 35 -6.81 -8.22 7.26
C LYS A 35 -6.40 -8.72 8.64
N ASN A 36 -5.23 -9.32 8.76
CA ASN A 36 -4.74 -9.98 9.96
C ASN A 36 -3.19 -9.97 9.98
N SER A 37 -2.60 -10.72 10.91
CA SER A 37 -1.15 -10.80 11.08
C SER A 37 -0.48 -11.91 10.25
N TYR A 38 -1.09 -12.35 9.15
CA TYR A 38 -0.45 -13.30 8.25
C TYR A 38 0.66 -12.61 7.44
N VAL A 39 1.78 -13.31 7.31
CA VAL A 39 2.98 -12.82 6.62
C VAL A 39 3.58 -13.92 5.78
N GLY A 40 4.30 -13.53 4.73
CA GLY A 40 5.10 -14.40 3.90
C GLY A 40 6.56 -14.00 3.89
N THR A 41 7.47 -14.95 4.11
CA THR A 41 8.92 -14.72 4.01
C THR A 41 9.38 -14.99 2.60
N ILE A 42 9.92 -13.97 1.94
CA ILE A 42 10.44 -14.02 0.57
C ILE A 42 11.85 -14.62 0.58
N SER A 43 12.09 -15.55 -0.34
CA SER A 43 13.39 -16.13 -0.63
C SER A 43 13.63 -16.03 -2.14
N GLY A 44 14.54 -15.15 -2.56
CA GLY A 44 14.97 -14.98 -3.96
C GLY A 44 14.08 -14.07 -4.81
N ALA A 45 12.75 -14.20 -4.70
CA ALA A 45 11.79 -13.45 -5.51
C ALA A 45 11.94 -11.92 -5.33
N THR A 46 11.73 -11.15 -6.41
CA THR A 46 12.01 -9.71 -6.45
C THR A 46 10.77 -8.86 -6.67
N TRP A 47 10.71 -7.71 -6.00
CA TRP A 47 9.65 -6.71 -6.21
C TRP A 47 9.73 -6.08 -7.59
N VAL A 48 8.59 -6.00 -8.27
CA VAL A 48 8.45 -5.27 -9.53
C VAL A 48 7.31 -4.25 -9.38
N VAL A 49 7.65 -2.98 -9.61
CA VAL A 49 6.71 -1.86 -9.45
C VAL A 49 5.45 -2.11 -10.29
N ASN A 50 4.28 -2.03 -9.65
CA ASN A 50 2.95 -2.29 -10.24
C ASN A 50 2.70 -3.71 -10.75
N GLU A 51 3.61 -4.66 -10.51
CA GLU A 51 3.48 -6.05 -10.98
C GLU A 51 3.61 -7.07 -9.84
N GLY A 52 3.71 -6.63 -8.59
CA GLY A 52 3.84 -7.51 -7.42
C GLY A 52 5.21 -8.19 -7.36
N LEU A 53 5.23 -9.49 -7.06
CA LEU A 53 6.47 -10.24 -6.84
C LEU A 53 6.80 -11.12 -8.04
N TYR A 54 8.01 -10.96 -8.57
CA TYR A 54 8.55 -11.76 -9.67
C TYR A 54 9.35 -12.96 -9.15
N PHE A 55 9.05 -14.12 -9.73
CA PHE A 55 9.73 -15.40 -9.52
C PHE A 55 10.48 -15.79 -10.79
N ASP A 56 11.75 -16.15 -10.64
CA ASP A 56 12.69 -16.37 -11.74
C ASP A 56 12.57 -17.73 -12.45
N GLY A 57 11.85 -18.69 -11.86
CA GLY A 57 11.74 -20.05 -12.36
C GLY A 57 12.91 -20.96 -11.99
N VAL A 58 13.70 -20.62 -10.96
CA VAL A 58 14.84 -21.41 -10.50
C VAL A 58 14.67 -21.82 -9.04
N ASN A 59 14.69 -20.86 -8.11
CA ASN A 59 14.70 -21.14 -6.68
C ASN A 59 13.89 -20.15 -5.82
N ASP A 60 13.12 -19.29 -6.46
CA ASP A 60 12.32 -18.27 -5.79
C ASP A 60 11.09 -18.85 -5.07
N SER A 61 10.84 -18.41 -3.83
CA SER A 61 9.63 -18.77 -3.11
C SER A 61 9.20 -17.75 -2.07
N VAL A 62 7.95 -17.85 -1.63
CA VAL A 62 7.45 -17.19 -0.43
C VAL A 62 6.86 -18.23 0.51
N LEU A 63 7.40 -18.36 1.72
CA LEU A 63 6.81 -19.21 2.75
C LEU A 63 5.81 -18.40 3.58
N LEU A 64 4.53 -18.73 3.50
CA LEU A 64 3.50 -18.08 4.31
C LEU A 64 3.47 -18.66 5.73
N ASN A 65 2.98 -17.88 6.68
CA ASN A 65 2.62 -18.37 8.02
C ASN A 65 1.16 -18.86 8.10
N THR A 66 0.51 -19.01 6.95
CA THR A 66 -0.89 -19.47 6.80
C THR A 66 -0.99 -20.53 5.71
N ARG A 67 -2.12 -21.24 5.68
CA ARG A 67 -2.34 -22.45 4.87
C ARG A 67 -3.06 -22.18 3.55
N LEU A 68 -3.65 -20.98 3.39
CA LEU A 68 -4.51 -20.55 2.27
C LEU A 68 -5.61 -21.54 1.85
N THR A 69 -6.01 -22.44 2.74
CA THR A 69 -6.97 -23.49 2.43
C THR A 69 -8.07 -23.46 3.48
N PRO A 70 -9.23 -22.84 3.21
CA PRO A 70 -10.41 -22.92 4.05
C PRO A 70 -10.99 -24.35 4.09
N ILE A 71 -11.89 -24.63 5.02
CA ILE A 71 -12.65 -25.88 5.08
C ILE A 71 -14.03 -25.65 4.49
N GLY A 72 -14.44 -26.49 3.54
CA GLY A 72 -15.74 -26.36 2.89
C GLY A 72 -15.68 -25.43 1.68
N ALA A 73 -16.68 -24.57 1.55
CA ALA A 73 -16.75 -23.62 0.44
C ALA A 73 -15.53 -22.68 0.45
N MET A 74 -15.05 -22.31 -0.73
CA MET A 74 -13.90 -21.43 -0.84
C MET A 74 -13.80 -20.76 -2.20
N SER A 75 -13.12 -19.63 -2.21
CA SER A 75 -12.67 -18.97 -3.42
C SER A 75 -11.25 -18.47 -3.23
N ILE A 76 -10.43 -18.57 -4.28
CA ILE A 76 -9.07 -18.03 -4.29
C ILE A 76 -8.90 -17.22 -5.55
N TYR A 77 -8.51 -15.96 -5.38
CA TYR A 77 -8.24 -15.02 -6.45
C TYR A 77 -6.77 -14.63 -6.44
N MET A 78 -6.19 -14.45 -7.63
CA MET A 78 -4.88 -13.80 -7.78
C MET A 78 -4.76 -13.16 -9.16
N ARG A 79 -3.91 -12.14 -9.26
CA ARG A 79 -3.39 -11.64 -10.53
C ARG A 79 -2.10 -12.36 -10.88
N LEU A 80 -2.05 -12.94 -12.07
CA LEU A 80 -0.99 -13.84 -12.50
C LEU A 80 -0.48 -13.43 -13.87
N LYS A 81 0.84 -13.19 -13.97
CA LYS A 81 1.55 -13.16 -15.26
C LYS A 81 2.48 -14.36 -15.27
N ALA A 82 2.27 -15.32 -16.16
CA ALA A 82 2.97 -16.60 -16.11
C ALA A 82 3.80 -16.89 -17.36
N PHE A 83 4.91 -17.61 -17.20
CA PHE A 83 5.66 -18.19 -18.31
C PHE A 83 5.50 -19.71 -18.32
N LYS A 84 5.39 -20.29 -19.52
CA LYS A 84 5.17 -21.73 -19.67
C LYS A 84 6.38 -22.51 -19.14
N PRO A 85 6.19 -23.43 -18.17
CA PRO A 85 7.29 -24.26 -17.67
C PRO A 85 7.65 -25.37 -18.67
N SER A 86 8.88 -25.88 -18.60
CA SER A 86 9.31 -27.08 -19.33
C SER A 86 8.66 -28.36 -18.79
N SER A 87 8.25 -28.36 -17.52
CA SER A 87 7.61 -29.48 -16.85
C SER A 87 6.47 -28.99 -15.95
N TRP A 88 6.78 -28.57 -14.72
CA TRP A 88 5.82 -28.05 -13.73
C TRP A 88 6.29 -26.71 -13.18
N GLY A 89 5.36 -25.80 -12.90
CA GLY A 89 5.61 -24.53 -12.21
C GLY A 89 4.55 -24.26 -11.15
N GLU A 90 4.96 -24.27 -9.89
CA GLU A 90 4.09 -24.14 -8.71
C GLU A 90 3.80 -22.68 -8.39
N ILE A 91 2.56 -22.25 -8.62
CA ILE A 91 2.12 -20.90 -8.26
C ILE A 91 1.81 -20.87 -6.76
N ILE A 92 0.98 -21.80 -6.30
CA ILE A 92 0.65 -22.03 -4.89
C ILE A 92 0.83 -23.51 -4.58
N GLY A 93 1.83 -23.83 -3.78
CA GLY A 93 2.06 -25.16 -3.24
C GLY A 93 1.37 -25.33 -1.88
N GLY A 94 0.21 -25.97 -1.86
CA GLY A 94 -0.47 -26.35 -0.61
C GLY A 94 -0.06 -27.75 -0.14
N THR A 95 0.60 -27.76 1.03
CA THR A 95 0.53 -28.81 2.06
C THR A 95 0.65 -30.30 1.63
N GLN A 96 1.51 -30.63 0.67
CA GLN A 96 1.90 -32.03 0.43
C GLN A 96 2.94 -32.50 1.43
N ALA A 97 2.52 -33.13 2.54
CA ALA A 97 3.44 -33.92 3.35
C ALA A 97 3.58 -35.28 2.67
N THR A 98 4.82 -35.79 2.59
CA THR A 98 5.20 -37.01 1.86
C THR A 98 4.44 -38.29 2.27
N SER A 99 3.57 -38.21 3.28
CA SER A 99 2.68 -39.28 3.75
C SER A 99 1.22 -38.85 4.04
N SER A 100 0.83 -37.57 3.85
CA SER A 100 -0.53 -37.07 4.13
C SER A 100 -0.92 -35.88 3.24
N THR A 101 -1.07 -36.14 1.94
CA THR A 101 -1.37 -35.11 0.92
C THR A 101 -2.81 -34.60 1.04
N ASN A 102 -3.05 -33.57 1.84
CA ASN A 102 -4.29 -32.78 1.76
C ASN A 102 -3.96 -31.32 1.51
N GLY A 103 -4.65 -30.64 0.60
CA GLY A 103 -4.33 -29.24 0.27
C GLY A 103 -4.93 -28.78 -1.04
N ILE A 104 -4.51 -27.59 -1.47
CA ILE A 104 -4.79 -27.02 -2.79
C ILE A 104 -3.47 -26.76 -3.51
N GLN A 105 -3.43 -26.95 -4.80
CA GLN A 105 -2.26 -26.69 -5.62
C GLN A 105 -2.66 -25.93 -6.85
N PHE A 106 -2.07 -24.76 -7.06
CA PHE A 106 -2.17 -24.03 -8.33
C PHE A 106 -0.89 -24.25 -9.11
N CYS A 107 -1.02 -24.81 -10.30
CA CYS A 107 0.13 -25.25 -11.07
C CYS A 107 -0.02 -25.02 -12.57
N LEU A 108 1.10 -24.73 -13.20
CA LEU A 108 1.26 -24.82 -14.64
C LEU A 108 1.94 -26.14 -14.98
N SER A 109 1.42 -26.82 -15.99
CA SER A 109 2.09 -27.95 -16.64
C SER A 109 2.40 -27.61 -18.10
N SER A 110 2.98 -28.55 -18.83
CA SER A 110 3.11 -28.47 -20.30
C SER A 110 1.75 -28.33 -21.03
N THR A 111 0.63 -28.65 -20.38
CA THR A 111 -0.72 -28.71 -20.99
C THR A 111 -1.64 -27.55 -20.62
N GLY A 112 -1.37 -26.83 -19.54
CA GLY A 112 -2.21 -25.70 -19.10
C GLY A 112 -2.08 -25.40 -17.61
N LEU A 113 -2.91 -24.46 -17.16
CA LEU A 113 -3.14 -24.17 -15.74
C LEU A 113 -4.11 -25.19 -15.18
N PHE A 114 -3.81 -25.76 -14.02
CA PHE A 114 -4.76 -26.56 -13.28
C PHE A 114 -4.71 -26.24 -11.80
N VAL A 115 -5.84 -26.52 -11.14
CA VAL A 115 -5.96 -26.50 -9.70
C VAL A 115 -6.27 -27.90 -9.24
N ASP A 116 -5.36 -28.47 -8.45
CA ASP A 116 -5.57 -29.75 -7.78
C ASP A 116 -5.99 -29.53 -6.33
N PHE A 117 -6.90 -30.40 -5.90
CA PHE A 117 -7.23 -30.59 -4.49
C PHE A 117 -6.57 -31.89 -4.06
N TYR A 118 -6.29 -32.07 -2.78
CA TYR A 118 -5.81 -33.35 -2.26
C TYR A 118 -6.51 -33.70 -0.93
N HIS A 119 -6.74 -34.99 -0.69
CA HIS A 119 -7.43 -35.65 0.44
C HIS A 119 -6.99 -37.12 0.45
N ASN A 120 -5.72 -37.37 0.78
CA ASN A 120 -5.03 -38.67 0.90
C ASN A 120 -4.10 -39.06 -0.27
N ALA A 121 -3.00 -39.72 0.11
CA ALA A 121 -1.78 -39.97 -0.64
C ALA A 121 -2.00 -40.79 -1.92
N TRP A 122 -1.52 -40.24 -3.03
CA TRP A 122 -1.21 -40.90 -4.32
C TRP A 122 -2.35 -41.63 -5.07
N ASN A 123 -3.53 -41.78 -4.48
CA ASN A 123 -4.71 -42.32 -5.15
C ASN A 123 -5.76 -41.21 -5.36
N ALA A 124 -5.92 -40.86 -6.64
CA ALA A 124 -6.77 -39.80 -7.16
C ALA A 124 -8.19 -39.83 -6.57
N CYS A 125 -8.63 -38.71 -5.99
CA CYS A 125 -10.05 -38.41 -5.84
C CYS A 125 -10.27 -36.90 -5.66
N PHE A 126 -9.89 -36.08 -6.65
CA PHE A 126 -10.07 -34.62 -6.58
C PHE A 126 -10.68 -34.02 -7.81
N PRO A 127 -11.52 -32.98 -7.67
CA PRO A 127 -11.85 -32.11 -8.78
C PRO A 127 -10.57 -31.41 -9.24
N ARG A 128 -9.78 -32.04 -10.10
CA ARG A 128 -8.85 -31.30 -10.93
C ARG A 128 -9.69 -30.44 -11.86
N VAL A 129 -9.47 -29.14 -11.82
CA VAL A 129 -10.02 -28.22 -12.82
C VAL A 129 -8.86 -27.69 -13.65
N THR A 130 -8.91 -27.93 -14.96
CA THR A 130 -7.82 -27.60 -15.88
C THR A 130 -8.32 -26.65 -16.93
N VAL A 131 -7.59 -25.57 -17.17
CA VAL A 131 -7.70 -24.72 -18.35
C VAL A 131 -6.54 -25.06 -19.29
N PRO A 132 -6.80 -25.85 -20.36
CA PRO A 132 -5.77 -26.21 -21.32
C PRO A 132 -5.28 -25.00 -22.12
N TYR A 133 -4.00 -25.01 -22.51
CA TYR A 133 -3.46 -23.98 -23.41
C TYR A 133 -4.16 -23.95 -24.78
N THR A 134 -4.81 -25.05 -25.19
CA THR A 134 -5.59 -25.11 -26.43
C THR A 134 -6.90 -24.33 -26.37
N THR A 135 -7.42 -24.04 -25.17
CA THR A 135 -8.64 -23.24 -24.99
C THR A 135 -8.33 -21.83 -24.50
N PHE A 136 -7.27 -21.66 -23.71
CA PHE A 136 -6.78 -20.35 -23.28
C PHE A 136 -5.31 -20.43 -22.88
N ASN A 137 -4.46 -19.65 -23.55
CA ASN A 137 -3.06 -19.57 -23.18
C ASN A 137 -2.84 -18.47 -22.13
N ILE A 138 -2.81 -18.86 -20.85
CA ILE A 138 -2.48 -17.94 -19.74
C ILE A 138 -1.00 -17.50 -19.72
N CYS A 139 -0.15 -18.16 -20.51
CA CYS A 139 1.26 -17.82 -20.63
C CYS A 139 1.52 -16.98 -21.89
N ASP A 140 0.76 -15.91 -22.07
CA ASP A 140 0.83 -15.01 -23.22
C ASP A 140 1.69 -13.75 -22.97
N GLY A 141 2.23 -13.62 -21.75
CA GLY A 141 3.03 -12.47 -21.33
C GLY A 141 2.23 -11.33 -20.68
N ASN A 142 0.91 -11.45 -20.57
CA ASN A 142 0.04 -10.47 -19.91
C ASN A 142 -0.36 -10.92 -18.50
N PHE A 143 -0.85 -9.97 -17.71
CA PHE A 143 -1.54 -10.29 -16.46
C PHE A 143 -2.95 -10.80 -16.75
N HIS A 144 -3.30 -11.87 -16.05
CA HIS A 144 -4.64 -12.42 -16.02
C HIS A 144 -5.19 -12.47 -14.60
N ASP A 145 -6.48 -12.25 -14.49
CA ASP A 145 -7.22 -12.36 -13.23
C ASP A 145 -7.74 -13.79 -13.09
N VAL A 146 -7.15 -14.56 -12.18
CA VAL A 146 -7.46 -15.98 -11.98
C VAL A 146 -8.33 -16.12 -10.74
N LEU A 147 -9.56 -16.63 -10.91
CA LEU A 147 -10.48 -16.92 -9.81
C LEU A 147 -10.84 -18.40 -9.80
N PHE A 148 -10.50 -19.07 -8.72
CA PHE A 148 -10.98 -20.40 -8.38
C PHE A 148 -12.18 -20.31 -7.45
N THR A 149 -13.22 -21.11 -7.65
CA THR A 149 -14.31 -21.28 -6.67
C THR A 149 -14.75 -22.74 -6.50
N TRP A 150 -15.17 -23.06 -5.27
CA TRP A 150 -15.86 -24.31 -4.93
C TRP A 150 -16.92 -24.06 -3.86
N ASP A 151 -18.13 -24.57 -4.06
CA ASP A 151 -19.24 -24.46 -3.10
C ASP A 151 -19.13 -25.36 -1.86
N GLY A 152 -18.04 -26.13 -1.75
CA GLY A 152 -17.77 -27.03 -0.62
C GLY A 152 -18.57 -28.34 -0.66
N LYS A 153 -19.36 -28.58 -1.71
CA LYS A 153 -20.24 -29.76 -1.83
C LYS A 153 -19.64 -30.80 -2.76
N VAL A 154 -20.10 -32.04 -2.59
CA VAL A 154 -19.94 -33.10 -3.59
C VAL A 154 -21.01 -32.89 -4.65
N GLY A 155 -20.62 -32.83 -5.92
CA GLY A 155 -21.57 -32.47 -6.98
C GLY A 155 -20.90 -32.31 -8.34
N ASN A 156 -21.72 -32.03 -9.35
CA ASN A 156 -21.22 -31.82 -10.71
C ASN A 156 -20.97 -30.34 -10.98
N ASN A 157 -19.88 -30.01 -11.68
CA ASN A 157 -19.54 -28.67 -12.18
C ASN A 157 -19.56 -27.55 -11.12
N ASN A 158 -19.38 -27.88 -9.85
CA ASN A 158 -19.38 -26.95 -8.72
C ASN A 158 -17.97 -26.52 -8.30
N VAL A 159 -16.94 -27.04 -8.95
CA VAL A 159 -15.57 -26.52 -8.92
C VAL A 159 -15.30 -25.79 -10.22
N LYS A 160 -14.86 -24.54 -10.14
CA LYS A 160 -14.80 -23.65 -11.28
C LYS A 160 -13.50 -22.85 -11.30
N LEU A 161 -12.95 -22.65 -12.49
CA LEU A 161 -11.83 -21.74 -12.73
C LEU A 161 -12.25 -20.70 -13.76
N TYR A 162 -12.18 -19.43 -13.39
CA TYR A 162 -12.44 -18.27 -14.22
C TYR A 162 -11.12 -17.57 -14.53
N ILE A 163 -11.00 -17.02 -15.75
CA ILE A 163 -9.86 -16.21 -16.15
C ILE A 163 -10.41 -14.98 -16.88
N ASP A 164 -10.11 -13.80 -16.34
CA ASP A 164 -10.49 -12.44 -16.78
C ASP A 164 -12.00 -12.12 -16.82
N ASP A 165 -12.83 -13.08 -17.23
CA ASP A 165 -14.28 -13.00 -17.25
C ASP A 165 -14.89 -13.94 -16.22
N TYR A 166 -15.48 -13.37 -15.16
CA TYR A 166 -16.14 -14.13 -14.11
C TYR A 166 -17.56 -14.56 -14.45
N SER A 167 -18.13 -14.08 -15.57
CA SER A 167 -19.49 -14.45 -15.96
C SER A 167 -19.58 -15.89 -16.44
N LYS A 168 -18.46 -16.48 -16.88
CA LYS A 168 -18.39 -17.85 -17.38
C LYS A 168 -17.06 -18.50 -16.99
N PRO A 169 -17.07 -19.67 -16.33
CA PRO A 169 -15.83 -20.36 -16.02
C PRO A 169 -15.15 -20.85 -17.30
N LYS A 170 -13.82 -20.74 -17.36
CA LYS A 170 -12.99 -21.35 -18.40
C LYS A 170 -12.91 -22.86 -18.27
N ALA A 171 -13.05 -23.37 -17.05
CA ALA A 171 -13.07 -24.79 -16.77
C ALA A 171 -13.96 -25.10 -15.56
N VAL A 172 -14.56 -26.29 -15.58
CA VAL A 172 -15.38 -26.81 -14.49
C VAL A 172 -14.99 -28.25 -14.17
N SER A 173 -15.21 -28.67 -12.93
CA SER A 173 -15.00 -30.04 -12.46
C SER A 173 -16.00 -30.40 -11.37
N ASN A 174 -16.06 -31.68 -11.02
CA ASN A 174 -17.04 -32.24 -10.09
C ASN A 174 -16.44 -32.34 -8.69
N GLY A 175 -16.99 -31.65 -7.69
CA GLY A 175 -16.63 -31.79 -6.28
C GLY A 175 -16.82 -33.24 -5.80
N LYS A 176 -15.86 -33.77 -5.04
CA LYS A 176 -15.82 -35.21 -4.67
C LYS A 176 -15.98 -35.53 -3.19
N LEU A 177 -15.21 -34.93 -2.28
CA LEU A 177 -15.29 -35.20 -0.83
C LEU A 177 -14.95 -33.96 0.00
N ALA A 178 -15.58 -33.84 1.18
CA ALA A 178 -15.27 -32.81 2.18
C ALA A 178 -14.06 -33.19 3.04
N ARG A 179 -13.25 -32.17 3.38
CA ARG A 179 -11.84 -32.23 3.80
C ARG A 179 -11.60 -32.74 5.25
N GLN A 180 -10.41 -33.32 5.48
CA GLN A 180 -9.74 -33.35 6.80
C GLN A 180 -8.37 -32.63 6.74
N TRP A 181 -7.97 -32.02 7.86
CA TRP A 181 -6.83 -31.11 8.02
C TRP A 181 -5.50 -31.64 7.44
N THR A 182 -4.62 -30.70 7.04
CA THR A 182 -3.15 -30.89 7.01
C THR A 182 -2.48 -29.86 7.90
N GLY A 183 -1.24 -30.12 8.31
CA GLY A 183 -0.46 -29.37 9.31
C GLY A 183 0.51 -28.30 8.77
N MET A 184 0.69 -28.16 7.44
CA MET A 184 1.68 -27.23 6.86
C MET A 184 1.12 -25.89 6.39
N ASN A 185 1.99 -24.89 6.27
CA ASN A 185 1.66 -23.60 5.65
C ASN A 185 1.79 -23.67 4.12
N ALA A 186 1.22 -22.70 3.42
CA ALA A 186 1.31 -22.57 1.98
C ALA A 186 2.64 -21.93 1.56
N ARG A 187 3.11 -22.31 0.37
CA ARG A 187 4.26 -21.71 -0.30
C ARG A 187 3.84 -21.15 -1.64
N LEU A 188 4.33 -19.97 -1.99
CA LEU A 188 4.22 -19.40 -3.33
C LEU A 188 5.51 -19.66 -4.11
N GLY A 189 5.40 -19.89 -5.41
CA GLY A 189 6.55 -19.98 -6.32
C GLY A 189 7.25 -21.34 -6.40
N GLN A 190 6.93 -22.26 -5.48
CA GLN A 190 7.61 -23.56 -5.34
C GLN A 190 6.74 -24.61 -4.67
N TRP A 191 7.16 -25.86 -4.89
CA TRP A 191 6.62 -27.01 -4.19
C TRP A 191 6.84 -26.95 -2.67
N ASN A 192 5.86 -27.41 -1.89
CA ASN A 192 5.83 -27.16 -0.45
C ASN A 192 6.86 -27.96 0.38
N SER A 193 7.38 -29.10 -0.09
CA SER A 193 8.40 -29.89 0.63
C SER A 193 9.81 -29.27 0.61
N GLY A 194 10.00 -28.12 -0.05
CA GLY A 194 11.31 -27.48 -0.21
C GLY A 194 12.19 -28.17 -1.27
N GLY A 195 13.30 -27.51 -1.65
CA GLY A 195 14.33 -28.10 -2.53
C GLY A 195 14.27 -27.75 -4.01
N ASN A 196 13.80 -26.54 -4.38
CA ASN A 196 13.73 -26.04 -5.77
C ASN A 196 12.91 -26.92 -6.74
N ALA A 197 12.00 -27.74 -6.22
CA ALA A 197 11.13 -28.54 -7.06
C ALA A 197 10.01 -27.67 -7.67
N ASN A 198 9.78 -27.85 -8.97
CA ASN A 198 8.73 -27.22 -9.77
C ASN A 198 8.70 -25.67 -9.64
N PRO A 199 9.81 -24.97 -9.89
CA PRO A 199 9.86 -23.53 -9.68
C PRO A 199 8.95 -22.80 -10.68
N PHE A 200 8.18 -21.85 -10.17
CA PHE A 200 7.34 -21.00 -11.01
C PHE A 200 8.14 -19.82 -11.55
N LYS A 201 7.86 -19.47 -12.80
CA LYS A 201 8.38 -18.29 -13.45
C LYS A 201 7.25 -17.34 -13.80
N GLY A 202 7.28 -16.13 -13.27
CA GLY A 202 6.25 -15.12 -13.51
C GLY A 202 6.02 -14.19 -12.34
N ASN A 203 4.94 -13.42 -12.39
CA ASN A 203 4.54 -12.50 -11.34
C ASN A 203 3.25 -12.97 -10.66
N ILE A 204 3.21 -12.83 -9.34
CA ILE A 204 2.00 -12.97 -8.53
C ILE A 204 1.70 -11.63 -7.86
N ALA A 205 0.45 -11.18 -7.97
CA ALA A 205 -0.05 -10.00 -7.30
C ALA A 205 -1.48 -10.23 -6.79
N ASN A 206 -1.91 -9.40 -5.84
CA ASN A 206 -3.28 -9.35 -5.33
C ASN A 206 -3.91 -10.73 -4.98
N LEU A 207 -3.26 -11.49 -4.09
CA LEU A 207 -3.73 -12.82 -3.67
C LEU A 207 -4.80 -12.69 -2.58
N ILE A 208 -6.00 -13.20 -2.85
CA ILE A 208 -7.15 -13.13 -1.94
C ILE A 208 -7.71 -14.52 -1.72
N VAL A 209 -8.06 -14.85 -0.47
CA VAL A 209 -8.74 -16.10 -0.12
C VAL A 209 -10.03 -15.81 0.63
N PHE A 210 -11.07 -16.55 0.28
CA PHE A 210 -12.40 -16.54 0.89
C PHE A 210 -12.74 -17.95 1.37
N ASP A 211 -13.40 -18.06 2.52
CA ASP A 211 -13.98 -19.31 3.05
C ASP A 211 -15.43 -19.54 2.55
N MET A 212 -15.73 -19.01 1.36
CA MET A 212 -17.02 -19.12 0.70
C MET A 212 -16.88 -19.13 -0.83
N ASP A 213 -17.88 -19.66 -1.53
CA ASP A 213 -18.01 -19.52 -2.99
C ASP A 213 -18.59 -18.13 -3.32
N ILE A 214 -17.78 -17.28 -3.96
CA ILE A 214 -18.17 -15.93 -4.32
C ILE A 214 -18.76 -15.84 -5.74
N SER A 215 -18.89 -16.95 -6.47
CA SER A 215 -19.24 -16.92 -7.90
C SER A 215 -20.58 -16.27 -8.22
N ASN A 216 -21.55 -16.31 -7.28
CA ASN A 216 -22.81 -15.58 -7.43
C ASN A 216 -22.66 -14.09 -7.11
N MET A 217 -21.88 -13.74 -6.08
CA MET A 217 -21.69 -12.35 -5.63
C MET A 217 -20.90 -11.54 -6.65
N ILE A 218 -19.86 -12.12 -7.23
CA ILE A 218 -18.99 -11.43 -8.19
C ILE A 218 -19.69 -11.13 -9.53
N ASN A 219 -20.81 -11.81 -9.81
CA ASN A 219 -21.61 -11.63 -11.02
C ASN A 219 -22.93 -10.90 -10.76
N ASP A 220 -23.22 -10.54 -9.51
CA ASP A 220 -24.46 -9.87 -9.16
C ASP A 220 -24.41 -8.42 -9.64
N LYS A 221 -25.13 -8.13 -10.73
CA LYS A 221 -25.26 -6.78 -11.28
C LYS A 221 -26.04 -5.83 -10.36
N ASN A 222 -26.80 -6.38 -9.41
CA ASN A 222 -27.50 -5.63 -8.37
C ASN A 222 -26.63 -5.44 -7.12
N PHE A 223 -25.39 -5.94 -7.14
CA PHE A 223 -24.36 -5.51 -6.21
C PHE A 223 -24.02 -4.06 -6.55
N ILE A 224 -24.92 -3.16 -6.15
CA ILE A 224 -24.70 -1.73 -6.18
C ILE A 224 -23.51 -1.54 -5.24
N TYR A 225 -22.39 -1.15 -5.83
CA TYR A 225 -21.28 -0.55 -5.11
C TYR A 225 -21.86 0.68 -4.44
N GLN A 226 -22.40 0.51 -3.24
CA GLN A 226 -22.46 1.61 -2.30
C GLN A 226 -21.01 1.88 -1.97
N ASN A 227 -20.39 2.68 -2.83
CA ASN A 227 -19.23 3.43 -2.44
C ASN A 227 -19.78 4.40 -1.40
N LYS A 228 -19.89 3.94 -0.13
CA LYS A 228 -20.37 4.72 1.03
C LYS A 228 -19.51 5.97 1.27
N SER A 229 -18.49 6.10 0.46
CA SER A 229 -17.78 7.31 0.17
C SER A 229 -18.49 8.29 -0.74
N PHE A 230 -19.79 8.26 -1.03
CA PHE A 230 -20.45 9.37 -1.75
C PHE A 230 -21.72 9.79 -1.03
N VAL A 231 -21.87 11.10 -0.80
CA VAL A 231 -23.08 11.71 -0.23
C VAL A 231 -23.53 12.89 -1.07
N LEU A 232 -24.85 13.10 -1.13
CA LEU A 232 -25.40 14.35 -1.61
C LEU A 232 -25.61 15.28 -0.41
N HIS A 233 -24.89 16.39 -0.40
CA HIS A 233 -24.94 17.37 0.68
C HIS A 233 -24.89 18.77 0.07
N GLU A 234 -25.87 19.62 0.38
CA GLU A 234 -26.01 20.99 -0.19
C GLU A 234 -26.01 21.00 -1.73
N ASN A 235 -26.73 20.06 -2.35
CA ASN A 235 -26.81 19.89 -3.82
C ASN A 235 -25.47 19.63 -4.51
N LYS A 236 -24.46 19.17 -3.76
CA LYS A 236 -23.15 18.79 -4.27
C LYS A 236 -22.86 17.33 -3.92
N HIS A 237 -22.34 16.59 -4.89
CA HIS A 237 -21.81 15.24 -4.66
C HIS A 237 -20.47 15.38 -3.93
N LYS A 238 -20.38 14.79 -2.73
CA LYS A 238 -19.15 14.80 -1.93
C LYS A 238 -18.64 13.37 -1.77
N LYS A 239 -17.33 13.16 -1.94
CA LYS A 239 -16.69 11.86 -1.77
C LYS A 239 -16.00 11.74 -0.41
N PHE A 240 -16.27 10.71 0.38
CA PHE A 240 -15.50 10.38 1.58
C PHE A 240 -14.16 9.78 1.16
N LEU A 241 -13.11 10.42 1.61
CA LEU A 241 -11.78 9.88 1.56
C LEU A 241 -11.44 9.47 2.98
N PRO A 242 -11.53 8.17 3.31
CA PRO A 242 -11.23 7.70 4.67
C PRO A 242 -9.78 7.98 5.06
N ASN A 243 -8.89 8.14 4.07
CA ASN A 243 -7.51 8.52 4.26
C ASN A 243 -6.90 8.91 2.90
N PRO A 244 -7.14 10.13 2.40
CA PRO A 244 -6.52 10.52 1.14
C PRO A 244 -5.02 10.63 1.32
N ASN A 245 -4.28 9.89 0.49
CA ASN A 245 -2.85 10.13 0.31
C ASN A 245 -2.69 11.46 -0.44
N TYR A 246 -2.71 12.56 0.30
CA TYR A 246 -2.27 13.84 -0.25
C TYR A 246 -0.75 13.87 -0.24
N LEU A 247 -0.18 14.12 -1.41
CA LEU A 247 1.22 14.53 -1.50
C LEU A 247 1.30 15.96 -0.98
N VAL A 248 1.71 16.11 0.27
CA VAL A 248 1.96 17.41 0.87
C VAL A 248 3.43 17.75 0.76
N GLU A 249 3.70 19.02 0.48
CA GLU A 249 5.06 19.51 0.47
C GLU A 249 5.49 19.86 1.90
N ARG A 250 6.52 19.18 2.41
CA ARG A 250 7.03 19.39 3.77
C ARG A 250 8.53 19.12 3.86
N ASN A 251 9.15 19.55 4.95
CA ASN A 251 10.50 19.11 5.30
C ASN A 251 10.50 17.59 5.51
N LEU A 252 11.36 16.88 4.77
CA LEU A 252 11.47 15.43 4.87
C LEU A 252 12.54 14.99 5.87
N VAL A 253 13.39 15.91 6.34
CA VAL A 253 14.35 15.62 7.41
C VAL A 253 13.61 15.67 8.75
N PRO A 254 13.63 14.61 9.57
CA PRO A 254 13.03 14.64 10.90
C PRO A 254 13.77 15.66 11.78
N THR A 255 13.08 16.14 12.82
CA THR A 255 13.75 16.95 13.86
C THR A 255 14.82 16.10 14.53
N MET A 256 16.09 16.46 14.34
CA MET A 256 17.22 15.66 14.81
C MET A 256 17.53 15.91 16.30
N THR A 257 18.09 14.92 16.98
CA THR A 257 18.63 15.05 18.36
C THR A 257 20.13 14.79 18.44
N SER A 258 20.69 14.12 17.43
CA SER A 258 22.12 13.94 17.22
C SER A 258 22.41 13.87 15.71
N ASN A 259 23.65 13.60 15.30
CA ASN A 259 23.94 13.40 13.88
C ASN A 259 23.29 12.14 13.30
N THR A 260 22.85 11.18 14.13
CA THR A 260 22.27 9.89 13.66
C THR A 260 20.88 9.58 14.21
N GLU A 261 20.32 10.45 15.05
CA GLU A 261 19.04 10.23 15.74
C GLU A 261 18.04 11.34 15.40
N PRO A 262 16.75 11.03 15.15
CA PRO A 262 16.10 9.72 15.34
C PRO A 262 16.29 8.72 14.19
N GLU A 263 16.70 9.19 13.01
CA GLU A 263 17.06 8.36 11.87
C GLU A 263 17.96 9.12 10.90
N GLY A 264 18.51 8.41 9.92
CA GLY A 264 19.39 8.96 8.88
C GLY A 264 20.73 9.48 9.44
N LEU A 265 21.39 10.35 8.67
CA LEU A 265 22.69 10.90 9.02
C LEU A 265 22.78 12.38 8.61
N ALA A 266 22.87 13.28 9.58
CA ALA A 266 23.30 14.66 9.37
C ALA A 266 24.83 14.71 9.28
N PHE A 267 25.36 15.31 8.22
CA PHE A 267 26.79 15.36 7.98
C PHE A 267 27.24 16.73 7.49
N SER A 268 28.52 17.03 7.70
CA SER A 268 29.16 18.23 7.19
C SER A 268 30.62 17.94 6.81
N LYS A 269 31.22 18.81 6.01
CA LYS A 269 32.64 18.74 5.66
C LYS A 269 33.52 18.92 6.90
N SER A 270 33.19 19.90 7.72
CA SER A 270 33.95 20.31 8.88
C SER A 270 33.06 20.97 9.93
N VAL A 271 33.50 21.00 11.19
CA VAL A 271 32.76 21.61 12.30
C VAL A 271 33.67 22.56 13.06
N TYR A 272 33.21 23.79 13.29
CA TYR A 272 33.87 24.74 14.19
C TYR A 272 33.37 24.56 15.63
N SER A 273 34.28 24.26 16.55
CA SER A 273 33.94 24.07 17.98
C SER A 273 32.80 23.05 18.16
N ASN A 274 31.71 23.42 18.83
CA ASN A 274 30.61 22.52 19.18
C ASN A 274 29.40 22.61 18.21
N THR A 275 29.54 23.20 17.03
CA THR A 275 28.42 23.41 16.10
C THR A 275 28.16 22.20 15.21
N GLN A 276 27.59 21.14 15.77
CA GLN A 276 27.36 19.86 15.07
C GLN A 276 26.46 20.02 13.84
N ALA A 277 26.56 19.09 12.88
CA ALA A 277 25.79 19.16 11.64
C ALA A 277 24.28 19.11 11.90
N TYR A 278 23.83 18.30 12.87
CA TYR A 278 22.40 18.18 13.17
C TYR A 278 21.74 19.46 13.68
N PHE A 279 22.50 20.46 14.12
CA PHE A 279 21.97 21.73 14.65
C PHE A 279 21.14 22.51 13.62
N VAL A 280 21.30 22.28 12.32
CA VAL A 280 20.45 22.95 11.30
C VAL A 280 19.12 22.24 11.08
N PHE A 281 18.94 21.04 11.66
CA PHE A 281 17.75 20.21 11.53
C PHE A 281 16.95 20.13 12.84
N VAL A 282 17.12 21.10 13.73
CA VAL A 282 16.31 21.26 14.95
C VAL A 282 15.42 22.49 14.85
N ASP A 283 14.27 22.47 15.51
CA ASP A 283 13.32 23.59 15.50
C ASP A 283 13.53 24.57 16.67
N ASP A 284 14.75 24.63 17.21
CA ASP A 284 15.13 25.58 18.25
C ASP A 284 15.91 26.75 17.64
N ALA A 285 15.68 27.97 18.15
CA ALA A 285 16.37 29.19 17.73
C ALA A 285 17.85 29.25 18.20
N ARG A 286 18.44 28.09 18.56
CA ARG A 286 19.80 27.94 19.08
C ARG A 286 20.86 27.97 17.97
N GLU A 287 22.10 28.07 18.42
CA GLU A 287 23.32 28.11 17.62
C GLU A 287 23.30 27.04 16.51
N GLY A 288 23.29 27.49 15.26
CA GLY A 288 23.30 26.63 14.07
C GLY A 288 24.62 25.89 13.85
N HIS A 289 24.80 25.36 12.64
CA HIS A 289 26.07 24.76 12.21
C HIS A 289 27.04 25.80 11.65
N SER A 290 28.28 25.80 12.13
CA SER A 290 29.40 26.56 11.57
C SER A 290 30.48 25.62 11.04
N ALA A 291 30.87 25.81 9.78
CA ALA A 291 32.06 25.15 9.24
C ALA A 291 33.35 25.66 9.92
N LYS A 292 34.36 24.79 10.03
CA LYS A 292 35.69 25.13 10.56
C LYS A 292 36.45 25.94 9.52
N SER A 293 36.49 27.27 9.68
CA SER A 293 37.30 28.10 8.80
C SER A 293 38.58 28.59 9.45
N GLY A 294 39.70 28.35 8.75
CA GLY A 294 41.00 28.91 9.06
C GLY A 294 41.41 30.08 8.17
N THR A 295 40.77 30.30 7.01
CA THR A 295 41.01 31.50 6.16
C THR A 295 39.96 31.67 5.05
N TYR A 296 39.34 30.60 4.53
CA TYR A 296 38.27 30.67 3.53
C TYR A 296 37.29 29.50 3.69
N ALA A 297 35.99 29.75 3.84
CA ALA A 297 34.93 28.76 3.97
C ALA A 297 34.41 28.22 2.61
N GLU A 298 35.24 28.32 1.57
CA GLU A 298 34.95 27.77 0.24
C GLU A 298 35.10 26.24 0.28
N ASN A 299 34.26 25.51 -0.47
CA ASN A 299 34.23 24.04 -0.53
C ASN A 299 33.75 23.35 0.76
N GLU A 300 33.03 24.07 1.61
CA GLU A 300 32.32 23.51 2.76
C GLU A 300 30.97 22.93 2.33
N TYR A 301 30.48 21.94 3.05
CA TYR A 301 29.14 21.41 2.82
C TYR A 301 28.48 20.95 4.10
N ILE A 302 27.16 20.97 4.08
CA ILE A 302 26.30 20.39 5.11
C ILE A 302 25.10 19.75 4.43
N GLY A 303 24.68 18.60 4.92
CA GLY A 303 23.63 17.81 4.30
C GLY A 303 23.06 16.74 5.21
N TYR A 304 22.18 15.96 4.61
CA TYR A 304 21.47 14.87 5.25
C TYR A 304 21.38 13.65 4.33
N GLN A 305 21.61 12.48 4.88
CA GLN A 305 21.40 11.19 4.24
C GLN A 305 20.17 10.53 4.85
N PHE A 306 19.19 10.24 4.00
CA PHE A 306 17.95 9.56 4.36
C PHE A 306 18.16 8.04 4.43
N SER A 307 17.30 7.37 5.22
CA SER A 307 17.25 5.91 5.31
C SER A 307 16.72 5.25 4.02
N ILE A 308 15.95 6.00 3.22
CA ILE A 308 15.41 5.58 1.91
C ILE A 308 15.52 6.74 0.91
N PRO A 309 15.65 6.48 -0.42
CA PRO A 309 15.78 7.54 -1.40
C PRO A 309 14.56 8.49 -1.43
N ARG A 310 14.80 9.78 -1.26
CA ARG A 310 13.76 10.83 -1.27
C ARG A 310 13.91 11.74 -2.48
N LYS A 311 12.81 12.31 -2.98
CA LYS A 311 12.81 13.35 -4.02
C LYS A 311 12.66 14.72 -3.36
N ILE A 312 13.71 15.52 -3.42
CA ILE A 312 13.72 16.89 -2.90
C ILE A 312 13.66 17.87 -4.07
N THR A 313 12.81 18.88 -3.96
CA THR A 313 12.58 19.91 -4.99
C THR A 313 12.76 21.33 -4.46
N LYS A 314 12.82 21.51 -3.13
CA LYS A 314 13.11 22.79 -2.51
C LYS A 314 14.08 22.62 -1.33
N VAL A 315 14.83 23.66 -1.06
CA VAL A 315 15.58 23.82 0.19
C VAL A 315 15.25 25.15 0.84
N THR A 316 15.14 25.17 2.17
CA THR A 316 15.13 26.42 2.93
C THR A 316 16.45 26.58 3.64
N ILE A 317 16.94 27.82 3.70
CA ILE A 317 18.16 28.17 4.43
C ILE A 317 17.81 29.34 5.34
N ARG A 318 18.13 29.21 6.63
CA ARG A 318 18.05 30.29 7.61
C ARG A 318 19.43 30.77 8.03
N THR A 319 19.57 32.09 8.11
CA THR A 319 20.82 32.75 8.48
C THR A 319 20.99 32.87 9.99
N ARG A 320 22.17 33.33 10.41
CA ARG A 320 22.51 33.60 11.82
C ARG A 320 21.59 34.69 12.41
N ASN A 321 21.29 34.62 13.70
CA ASN A 321 20.54 35.65 14.42
C ASN A 321 21.45 36.77 14.97
N ASN A 322 22.35 37.30 14.14
CA ASN A 322 23.21 38.44 14.50
C ASN A 322 23.70 39.19 13.25
N SER A 323 24.51 40.22 13.45
CA SER A 323 25.04 41.08 12.38
C SER A 323 25.94 40.37 11.35
N TYR A 324 26.39 39.14 11.61
CA TYR A 324 27.19 38.35 10.67
C TYR A 324 26.34 37.54 9.66
N ALA A 325 25.01 37.66 9.72
CA ALA A 325 24.11 36.99 8.78
C ALA A 325 24.44 37.32 7.31
N SER A 326 24.77 38.58 7.00
CA SER A 326 25.10 39.00 5.63
C SER A 326 26.50 38.58 5.17
N SER A 327 27.42 38.30 6.10
CA SER A 327 28.81 37.95 5.78
C SER A 327 29.05 36.46 5.61
N ASP A 328 28.37 35.65 6.43
CA ASP A 328 28.69 34.23 6.65
C ASP A 328 27.66 33.28 6.02
N SER A 329 26.59 33.84 5.47
CA SER A 329 25.60 33.09 4.70
C SER A 329 26.13 32.82 3.29
N PRO A 330 25.66 31.73 2.63
CA PRO A 330 26.10 31.38 1.30
C PRO A 330 25.66 32.43 0.27
N MET A 331 26.62 32.95 -0.50
CA MET A 331 26.39 33.85 -1.63
C MET A 331 26.29 33.07 -2.94
N ILE A 332 27.08 32.00 -3.07
CA ILE A 332 27.04 31.04 -4.15
C ILE A 332 27.06 29.64 -3.54
N PHE A 333 26.06 28.82 -3.86
CA PHE A 333 25.99 27.44 -3.39
C PHE A 333 25.31 26.54 -4.42
N ARG A 334 25.57 25.24 -4.28
CA ARG A 334 24.95 24.20 -5.09
C ARG A 334 24.10 23.31 -4.21
N VAL A 335 22.94 22.93 -4.71
CA VAL A 335 22.19 21.80 -4.17
C VAL A 335 22.69 20.56 -4.90
N GLN A 336 23.23 19.61 -4.15
CA GLN A 336 23.79 18.38 -4.70
C GLN A 336 23.11 17.16 -4.08
N ALA A 337 23.05 16.08 -4.85
CA ALA A 337 22.48 14.81 -4.40
C ALA A 337 23.40 13.63 -4.73
N SER A 338 23.27 12.52 -4.00
CA SER A 338 24.11 11.35 -4.11
C SER A 338 23.37 10.08 -3.66
N ASP A 339 23.71 8.94 -4.26
CA ASP A 339 23.24 7.62 -3.84
C ASP A 339 24.30 6.83 -3.04
N ASP A 340 25.54 7.29 -3.01
CA ASP A 340 26.67 6.56 -2.42
C ASP A 340 27.54 7.43 -1.48
N MET A 341 27.08 8.65 -1.19
CA MET A 341 27.76 9.67 -0.38
C MET A 341 29.12 10.12 -0.93
N THR A 342 29.54 9.62 -2.09
CA THR A 342 30.88 9.81 -2.66
C THR A 342 30.81 10.57 -3.97
N ASN A 343 29.92 10.15 -4.86
CA ASN A 343 29.65 10.78 -6.15
C ASN A 343 28.44 11.71 -6.03
N TRP A 344 28.64 13.00 -6.35
CA TRP A 344 27.65 14.04 -6.14
C TRP A 344 27.21 14.69 -7.45
N THR A 345 25.92 14.58 -7.75
CA THR A 345 25.26 15.25 -8.89
C THR A 345 24.80 16.64 -8.46
N THR A 346 25.12 17.67 -9.24
CA THR A 346 24.60 19.03 -8.99
C THR A 346 23.22 19.18 -9.60
N LEU A 347 22.21 19.42 -8.77
CA LEU A 347 20.82 19.62 -9.18
C LEU A 347 20.51 21.07 -9.51
N ALA A 348 21.12 22.00 -8.78
CA ALA A 348 21.01 23.44 -9.04
C ALA A 348 22.21 24.20 -8.48
N GLU A 349 22.47 25.37 -9.05
CA GLU A 349 23.38 26.38 -8.52
C GLU A 349 22.60 27.69 -8.31
N PHE A 350 22.77 28.28 -7.13
CA PHE A 350 22.23 29.58 -6.78
C PHE A 350 23.40 30.53 -6.53
N ALA A 351 23.39 31.69 -7.16
CA ALA A 351 24.50 32.64 -7.14
C ALA A 351 24.01 34.07 -6.90
N SER A 352 24.94 34.95 -6.53
CA SER A 352 24.72 36.39 -6.33
C SER A 352 23.70 36.73 -5.23
N ILE A 353 23.60 35.90 -4.18
CA ILE A 353 22.72 36.16 -3.04
C ILE A 353 23.50 36.96 -1.98
N ASN A 354 23.48 38.28 -2.10
CA ASN A 354 24.28 39.21 -1.28
C ASN A 354 23.44 40.00 -0.25
N ASN A 355 22.14 39.75 -0.16
CA ASN A 355 21.18 40.54 0.63
C ASN A 355 20.52 39.71 1.75
N TRP A 356 21.32 38.92 2.46
CA TRP A 356 20.86 38.15 3.61
C TRP A 356 20.61 39.04 4.83
N GLY A 357 19.38 39.01 5.34
CA GLY A 357 18.99 39.63 6.60
C GLY A 357 19.33 38.79 7.83
N ILE A 358 19.23 39.41 9.01
CA ILE A 358 19.38 38.74 10.30
C ILE A 358 18.23 37.75 10.49
N PHE A 359 18.56 36.49 10.79
CA PHE A 359 17.60 35.40 11.01
C PHE A 359 16.60 35.19 9.86
N GLU A 360 16.97 35.64 8.66
CA GLU A 360 16.14 35.52 7.47
C GLU A 360 16.11 34.07 7.01
N THR A 361 14.93 33.59 6.58
CA THR A 361 14.77 32.31 5.89
C THR A 361 14.47 32.58 4.42
N LYS A 362 15.25 32.00 3.51
CA LYS A 362 14.95 32.00 2.07
C LYS A 362 14.72 30.58 1.58
N THR A 363 13.81 30.45 0.62
CA THR A 363 13.46 29.19 -0.03
C THR A 363 13.97 29.18 -1.46
N PHE A 364 14.59 28.08 -1.86
CA PHE A 364 15.16 27.88 -3.19
C PHE A 364 14.54 26.66 -3.83
N SER A 365 13.84 26.84 -4.94
CA SER A 365 13.20 25.76 -5.70
C SER A 365 14.07 25.35 -6.88
N PHE A 366 14.13 24.06 -7.18
CA PHE A 366 14.90 23.52 -8.31
C PHE A 366 14.20 22.30 -8.92
N LYS A 367 14.53 22.02 -10.17
CA LYS A 367 14.03 20.83 -10.86
C LYS A 367 14.82 19.61 -10.40
N ASN A 368 14.10 18.56 -9.98
CA ASN A 368 14.67 17.25 -9.71
C ASN A 368 13.61 16.20 -10.03
N ASP A 369 13.91 15.30 -10.96
CA ASP A 369 12.98 14.24 -11.36
C ASP A 369 13.33 12.88 -10.74
N GLN A 370 14.42 12.81 -9.98
CA GLN A 370 14.97 11.57 -9.42
C GLN A 370 14.90 11.57 -7.89
N ARG A 371 14.97 10.37 -7.30
CA ARG A 371 15.10 10.16 -5.85
C ARG A 371 16.56 9.84 -5.53
N TYR A 372 17.09 10.38 -4.44
CA TYR A 372 18.45 10.15 -4.00
C TYR A 372 18.51 9.84 -2.50
N LEU A 373 19.50 9.06 -2.08
CA LEU A 373 19.74 8.78 -0.66
C LEU A 373 20.23 9.98 0.14
N ALA A 374 20.98 10.89 -0.45
CA ALA A 374 21.57 12.01 0.26
C ALA A 374 21.48 13.32 -0.51
N TYR A 375 21.35 14.42 0.23
CA TYR A 375 21.34 15.78 -0.30
C TYR A 375 22.24 16.67 0.55
N ARG A 376 22.89 17.66 -0.09
CA ARG A 376 23.72 18.66 0.61
C ARG A 376 23.63 20.03 -0.03
N ILE A 377 23.83 21.05 0.80
CA ILE A 377 24.24 22.38 0.38
C ILE A 377 25.76 22.37 0.30
N TYR A 378 26.28 22.52 -0.92
CA TYR A 378 27.70 22.71 -1.17
C TYR A 378 27.98 24.20 -1.31
N ASN A 379 28.65 24.78 -0.31
CA ASN A 379 29.02 26.18 -0.31
C ASN A 379 30.19 26.42 -1.27
N VAL A 380 29.92 27.17 -2.34
CA VAL A 380 30.97 27.63 -3.25
C VAL A 380 31.62 28.88 -2.65
N ARG A 381 30.84 29.81 -2.11
CA ARG A 381 31.34 31.08 -1.59
C ARG A 381 30.35 31.78 -0.65
N THR A 382 30.86 32.33 0.46
CA THR A 382 30.16 33.32 1.30
C THR A 382 30.63 34.75 0.99
N VAL A 383 29.93 35.77 1.47
CA VAL A 383 30.20 37.18 1.12
C VAL A 383 31.61 37.61 1.59
N ASN A 384 31.93 37.38 2.87
CA ASN A 384 33.25 37.71 3.43
C ASN A 384 34.25 36.56 3.37
N ARG A 385 33.84 35.41 2.84
CA ARG A 385 34.60 34.16 2.73
C ARG A 385 35.13 33.57 4.04
N ASN A 386 34.92 34.21 5.19
CA ASN A 386 35.51 33.75 6.45
C ASN A 386 34.76 32.61 7.10
N TYR A 387 33.42 32.56 7.08
CA TYR A 387 32.65 31.46 7.66
C TYR A 387 31.53 31.04 6.73
N PHE A 388 31.07 29.79 6.89
CA PHE A 388 29.85 29.26 6.27
C PHE A 388 28.94 28.75 7.37
N VAL A 389 27.86 29.48 7.62
CA VAL A 389 26.98 29.20 8.76
C VAL A 389 25.52 29.27 8.39
N LEU A 390 24.79 28.24 8.79
CA LEU A 390 23.34 28.14 8.69
C LEU A 390 22.75 27.86 10.07
N THR A 391 21.59 28.40 10.37
CA THR A 391 20.83 28.08 11.60
C THR A 391 19.69 27.11 11.37
N LYS A 392 19.18 27.04 10.14
CA LYS A 392 18.20 26.05 9.72
C LYS A 392 18.42 25.65 8.28
N LEU A 393 18.24 24.37 7.99
CA LEU A 393 18.25 23.80 6.65
C LEU A 393 17.11 22.78 6.56
N GLU A 394 16.22 22.95 5.61
CA GLU A 394 15.16 21.97 5.35
C GLU A 394 15.31 21.45 3.93
N PHE A 395 15.19 20.14 3.76
CA PHE A 395 15.08 19.52 2.45
C PHE A 395 13.61 19.16 2.23
N ILE A 396 12.97 19.90 1.34
CA ILE A 396 11.53 19.86 1.13
C ILE A 396 11.20 19.06 -0.12
N GLY A 397 10.29 18.11 0.07
CA GLY A 397 9.75 17.26 -0.98
C GLY A 397 8.30 16.92 -0.71
N MET A 398 7.71 16.14 -1.60
CA MET A 398 6.38 15.59 -1.41
C MET A 398 6.47 14.34 -0.53
N ASP A 399 5.74 14.34 0.58
CA ASP A 399 5.51 13.16 1.42
C ASP A 399 4.02 12.84 1.41
N GLU A 400 3.68 11.57 1.60
CA GLU A 400 2.31 11.17 1.86
C GLU A 400 1.94 11.57 3.29
N GLU A 401 0.96 12.46 3.43
CA GLU A 401 0.34 12.69 4.73
C GLU A 401 -0.93 11.86 4.83
N ILE A 402 -0.97 10.97 5.82
CA ILE A 402 -2.20 10.33 6.29
C ILE A 402 -3.03 11.45 6.95
N SER A 403 -3.87 12.13 6.17
CA SER A 403 -4.76 13.14 6.72
C SER A 403 -5.99 12.48 7.36
N SER A 404 -6.60 13.17 8.31
CA SER A 404 -7.93 12.79 8.80
C SER A 404 -8.90 12.56 7.63
N PRO A 405 -9.88 11.67 7.78
CA PRO A 405 -10.90 11.46 6.77
C PRO A 405 -11.57 12.77 6.36
N VAL A 406 -11.68 13.06 5.07
CA VAL A 406 -12.34 14.27 4.55
C VAL A 406 -13.44 13.93 3.56
N TRP A 407 -14.40 14.83 3.44
CA TRP A 407 -15.39 14.83 2.37
C TRP A 407 -15.01 15.91 1.36
N GLU A 408 -14.68 15.54 0.14
CA GLU A 408 -14.31 16.48 -0.93
C GLU A 408 -15.41 16.59 -1.98
N GLU A 409 -15.59 17.78 -2.55
CA GLU A 409 -16.55 17.99 -3.65
C GLU A 409 -16.05 17.28 -4.90
N PHE A 410 -16.86 16.39 -5.44
CA PHE A 410 -16.53 15.61 -6.63
C PHE A 410 -17.28 16.20 -7.82
N THR A 411 -16.54 16.80 -8.77
CA THR A 411 -17.11 17.61 -9.88
C THR A 411 -16.99 16.95 -11.25
N ASP A 412 -16.54 15.69 -11.31
CA ASP A 412 -16.52 14.96 -12.57
C ASP A 412 -17.96 14.80 -13.09
N ASP A 413 -18.14 14.85 -14.41
CA ASP A 413 -19.45 14.84 -15.06
C ASP A 413 -20.11 13.47 -14.85
N LEU A 414 -20.75 13.31 -13.69
CA LEU A 414 -21.48 12.12 -13.24
C LEU A 414 -22.79 12.01 -14.03
N GLY A 415 -22.66 11.87 -15.35
CA GLY A 415 -23.73 11.39 -16.20
C GLY A 415 -24.12 10.00 -15.73
N LEU A 416 -25.18 9.93 -14.92
CA LEU A 416 -25.92 8.72 -14.55
C LEU A 416 -25.34 7.87 -13.40
N ILE A 417 -24.95 8.47 -12.27
CA ILE A 417 -25.21 7.80 -10.99
C ILE A 417 -26.71 8.01 -10.72
N SER A 418 -27.51 6.95 -10.92
CA SER A 418 -28.87 6.98 -10.40
C SER A 418 -28.77 7.22 -8.89
N THR A 419 -29.61 8.11 -8.37
CA THR A 419 -29.75 8.45 -6.93
C THR A 419 -30.06 7.24 -6.01
N GLN A 420 -30.04 6.02 -6.55
CA GLN A 420 -30.10 4.75 -5.84
C GLN A 420 -28.70 4.37 -5.32
N GLY A 421 -28.26 5.08 -4.29
CA GLY A 421 -26.95 4.83 -3.65
C GLY A 421 -26.41 5.99 -2.83
N GLU A 422 -27.03 7.17 -2.95
CA GLU A 422 -26.64 8.38 -2.21
C GLU A 422 -27.47 8.54 -0.93
N ASP A 423 -26.78 8.66 0.20
CA ASP A 423 -27.42 9.16 1.42
C ASP A 423 -27.50 10.69 1.35
N ASN A 424 -28.72 11.20 1.50
CA ASN A 424 -29.03 12.62 1.40
C ASN A 424 -29.04 13.22 2.82
N LEU A 425 -27.92 13.81 3.24
CA LEU A 425 -27.74 14.35 4.60
C LEU A 425 -28.74 15.48 4.91
N SER A 426 -29.16 16.23 3.89
CA SER A 426 -30.17 17.28 4.02
C SER A 426 -31.55 16.73 4.41
N LYS A 427 -31.94 15.56 3.89
CA LYS A 427 -33.18 14.86 4.29
C LYS A 427 -33.11 14.31 5.72
N ALA A 428 -31.94 13.84 6.16
CA ALA A 428 -31.75 13.32 7.52
C ALA A 428 -31.87 14.41 8.59
N LEU A 429 -31.51 15.66 8.26
CA LEU A 429 -31.67 16.83 9.14
C LEU A 429 -33.07 17.47 9.05
N SER A 430 -33.80 17.27 7.94
CA SER A 430 -35.16 17.81 7.76
C SER A 430 -36.27 16.90 8.30
N ASN A 431 -35.97 15.66 8.68
CA ASN A 431 -36.93 14.77 9.29
C ASN A 431 -36.98 15.04 10.80
N THR A 432 -37.92 15.91 11.17
CA THR A 432 -38.56 15.97 12.49
C THR A 432 -38.65 14.59 13.14
N LEU A 433 -38.35 14.51 14.44
CA LEU A 433 -38.63 13.39 15.33
C LEU A 433 -39.96 12.70 14.94
N LEU A 434 -39.86 11.56 14.28
CA LEU A 434 -41.01 10.71 14.02
C LEU A 434 -41.26 9.91 15.29
N ASP A 435 -42.24 10.37 16.07
CA ASP A 435 -42.82 9.61 17.18
C ASP A 435 -43.25 8.23 16.67
N PHE A 436 -42.64 7.19 17.24
CA PHE A 436 -42.90 5.81 16.88
C PHE A 436 -44.24 5.38 17.52
N ASN A 437 -45.31 5.34 16.72
CA ASN A 437 -46.59 4.82 17.18
C ASN A 437 -46.59 3.29 17.00
N LEU A 438 -46.43 2.57 18.11
CA LEU A 438 -46.50 1.11 18.18
C LEU A 438 -47.96 0.63 18.07
N SER A 439 -48.51 0.62 16.86
CA SER A 439 -49.65 -0.26 16.55
C SER A 439 -49.74 -0.53 15.05
N VAL A 440 -49.32 -1.73 14.65
CA VAL A 440 -49.99 -2.69 13.76
C VAL A 440 -48.93 -3.69 13.29
N ALA A 441 -48.81 -4.79 14.02
CA ALA A 441 -48.15 -5.99 13.53
C ALA A 441 -49.12 -6.73 12.60
N SER A 442 -48.77 -6.93 11.33
CA SER A 442 -49.06 -8.19 10.63
C SER A 442 -48.25 -8.34 9.34
N LYS A 443 -47.55 -9.48 9.25
CA LYS A 443 -47.00 -10.16 8.07
C LYS A 443 -46.12 -9.36 7.10
N ILE A 444 -44.81 -9.43 7.32
CA ILE A 444 -43.84 -9.63 6.23
C ILE A 444 -42.92 -10.78 6.65
N SER A 445 -42.94 -11.85 5.86
CA SER A 445 -42.11 -13.04 5.99
C SER A 445 -40.89 -12.93 5.08
N ASN A 446 -39.72 -13.27 5.63
CA ASN A 446 -38.43 -13.48 4.97
C ASN A 446 -37.70 -12.22 4.48
N VAL A 447 -37.03 -11.56 5.43
CA VAL A 447 -35.80 -10.80 5.15
C VAL A 447 -34.72 -11.40 6.03
N HIS A 448 -33.73 -12.05 5.42
CA HIS A 448 -32.53 -12.48 6.11
C HIS A 448 -31.69 -11.24 6.43
N TYR A 449 -31.67 -10.86 7.70
CA TYR A 449 -30.68 -9.94 8.26
C TYR A 449 -29.33 -10.66 8.28
N TYR A 450 -28.28 -10.00 7.77
CA TYR A 450 -26.91 -10.32 8.15
C TYR A 450 -26.36 -9.10 8.89
N ASP A 451 -26.04 -9.36 10.16
CA ASP A 451 -25.80 -8.37 11.19
C ASP A 451 -24.58 -7.48 10.99
N TYR A 452 -24.79 -6.26 11.50
CA TYR A 452 -23.87 -5.26 11.98
C TYR A 452 -22.47 -5.74 12.40
N TYR A 453 -21.45 -5.00 11.96
CA TYR A 453 -20.32 -4.65 12.81
C TYR A 453 -20.17 -3.13 12.84
N ASP A 454 -20.40 -2.57 14.03
CA ASP A 454 -20.12 -1.19 14.38
C ASP A 454 -18.65 -0.87 14.14
N ILE A 455 -18.38 0.08 13.24
CA ILE A 455 -17.12 0.81 13.25
C ILE A 455 -17.20 1.80 14.40
N ASN A 456 -16.35 1.61 15.40
CA ASN A 456 -16.13 2.53 16.51
C ASN A 456 -15.75 3.93 15.96
N LEU A 457 -16.74 4.80 15.80
CA LEU A 457 -16.59 6.23 15.52
C LEU A 457 -16.13 6.97 16.79
N LYS A 458 -14.94 6.64 17.31
CA LYS A 458 -14.30 7.46 18.34
C LYS A 458 -13.57 8.61 17.66
N THR A 459 -14.32 9.64 17.26
CA THR A 459 -13.97 11.07 17.14
C THR A 459 -14.83 11.78 16.10
N TYR A 460 -16.15 11.63 16.19
CA TYR A 460 -17.04 12.74 15.86
C TYR A 460 -17.89 12.98 17.10
N LYS A 461 -17.91 14.22 17.59
CA LYS A 461 -18.76 14.67 18.69
C LYS A 461 -20.21 14.34 18.32
N ASP A 462 -20.74 13.24 18.86
CA ASP A 462 -22.13 12.87 18.76
C ASP A 462 -22.95 13.92 19.53
N ILE A 463 -23.71 14.75 18.83
CA ILE A 463 -24.57 15.79 19.42
C ILE A 463 -25.73 15.19 20.23
N ARG A 464 -25.82 13.86 20.37
CA ARG A 464 -26.87 13.15 21.11
C ARG A 464 -26.58 12.85 22.59
N THR A 465 -25.46 13.33 23.15
CA THR A 465 -25.19 13.18 24.60
C THR A 465 -24.94 14.52 25.30
N ALA A 466 -25.98 15.37 25.35
CA ALA A 466 -26.13 16.30 26.46
C ALA A 466 -26.88 15.58 27.59
N ARG A 467 -26.15 15.02 28.56
CA ARG A 467 -26.73 14.67 29.86
C ARG A 467 -27.04 15.98 30.59
N PHE A 468 -28.31 16.23 30.87
CA PHE A 468 -28.70 17.21 31.88
C PHE A 468 -28.60 16.52 33.24
N ASP A 469 -27.64 16.95 34.06
CA ASP A 469 -27.69 16.67 35.50
C ASP A 469 -28.85 17.48 36.09
N THR A 470 -29.77 16.77 36.72
CA THR A 470 -30.88 17.32 37.48
C THR A 470 -30.36 18.11 38.68
N LYS A 471 -30.80 19.37 38.81
CA LYS A 471 -31.01 20.00 40.11
C LYS A 471 -32.43 20.56 40.14
N GLU A 472 -33.31 19.84 40.81
CA GLU A 472 -34.41 20.49 41.51
C GLU A 472 -33.82 21.38 42.60
N VAL A 473 -34.11 22.68 42.54
CA VAL A 473 -34.18 23.54 43.71
C VAL A 473 -35.50 24.27 43.58
N LYS A 474 -36.29 24.21 44.66
CA LYS A 474 -37.68 24.66 44.83
C LYS A 474 -38.06 25.96 44.14
#